data_AF-A0A9X9A838-F1
#
_entry.id   AF-A0A9X9A838-F1
#
_cell.length_a   1.000
_cell.length_b   1.000
_cell.length_c   1.000
_cell.angle_alpha   90.00
_cell.angle_beta   90.00
_cell.angle_gamma   90.00
#
_symmetry.space_group_name_H-M   'P 1'
#
loop_
_entity.id
_entity.type
_entity.pdbx_description
1 polymer ?
#
loop_
_entity_poly.entity_id
_entity_poly.type
_entity_poly.pdbx_seq_one_letter_code
_entity_poly.pdbx_strand_id
1 'polypeptide(L)'
;MNRLTLKKLIVISESEKKSKEIEFKEGLNIIIGKNKTGKSSLIKSIFFTFGCEVKFEDEWKKLIDKYLLYFQYGNEYFCIL
;
A
#
# COMPACT_ATOMS: atom_id res chain seq x y z
N MET A 1 -12.92 17.84 -11.72
CA MET A 1 -11.64 17.27 -11.27
C MET A 1 -11.84 15.79 -11.06
N ASN A 2 -11.06 14.92 -11.71
CA ASN A 2 -11.21 13.48 -11.54
C ASN A 2 -10.73 13.07 -10.14
N ARG A 3 -11.51 12.23 -9.45
CA ARG A 3 -11.19 11.74 -8.11
C ARG A 3 -10.30 10.51 -8.22
N LEU A 4 -9.19 10.50 -7.50
CA LEU A 4 -8.40 9.28 -7.26
C LEU A 4 -9.00 8.52 -6.08
N THR A 5 -9.30 7.24 -6.27
CA THR A 5 -9.77 6.34 -5.21
C THR A 5 -8.90 5.10 -5.15
N LEU A 6 -8.30 4.85 -3.98
CA LEU A 6 -7.55 3.61 -3.74
C LEU A 6 -8.54 2.44 -3.68
N LYS A 7 -8.17 1.32 -4.28
CA LYS A 7 -9.01 0.10 -4.30
C LYS A 7 -8.33 -1.05 -3.57
N LYS A 8 -7.04 -1.29 -3.83
CA LYS A 8 -6.30 -2.37 -3.18
C LYS A 8 -4.81 -2.10 -3.15
N LEU A 9 -4.16 -2.39 -2.03
CA LEU A 9 -2.70 -2.49 -1.92
C LEU A 9 -2.33 -3.93 -1.64
N ILE A 10 -1.38 -4.48 -2.40
CA ILE A 10 -0.73 -5.76 -2.12
C ILE A 10 0.72 -5.48 -1.80
N VAL A 11 1.20 -6.03 -0.69
CA VAL A 11 2.64 -6.03 -0.34
C VAL A 11 3.14 -7.47 -0.37
N ILE A 12 4.27 -7.71 -1.04
CA ILE A 12 4.79 -9.06 -1.27
C ILE A 12 6.16 -9.19 -0.60
N SER A 13 6.31 -10.27 0.15
CA SER A 13 7.58 -10.74 0.68
C SER A 13 7.94 -12.06 -0.01
N GLU A 14 8.92 -12.01 -0.91
CA GLU A 14 9.44 -13.18 -1.60
C GLU A 14 10.22 -14.08 -0.64
N SER A 15 10.96 -13.47 0.29
CA SER A 15 11.71 -14.18 1.34
C SER A 15 10.79 -15.03 2.24
N GLU A 16 9.62 -14.50 2.62
CA GLU A 16 8.64 -15.25 3.40
C GLU A 16 7.67 -16.09 2.54
N LYS A 17 7.73 -15.98 1.21
CA LYS A 17 6.75 -16.55 0.26
C LYS A 17 5.30 -16.19 0.63
N LYS A 18 5.09 -14.94 1.04
CA LYS A 18 3.78 -14.44 1.50
C LYS A 18 3.48 -13.09 0.89
N SER A 19 2.19 -12.80 0.79
CA SER A 19 1.69 -11.47 0.49
C SER A 19 0.65 -11.06 1.52
N LYS A 20 0.45 -9.74 1.64
CA LYS A 20 -0.69 -9.18 2.37
C LYS A 20 -1.48 -8.28 1.43
N GLU A 21 -2.76 -8.58 1.30
CA GLU A 21 -3.71 -7.79 0.54
C GLU A 21 -4.53 -6.91 1.48
N ILE A 22 -4.68 -5.64 1.12
CA ILE A 22 -5.46 -4.65 1.85
C ILE A 22 -6.42 -4.01 0.87
N GLU A 23 -7.71 -4.29 1.03
CA GLU A 23 -8.78 -3.67 0.26
C GLU A 23 -9.24 -2.36 0.92
N PHE A 24 -9.47 -1.35 0.08
CA PHE A 24 -10.04 -0.06 0.49
C PHE A 24 -11.49 0.01 0.03
N LYS A 25 -12.39 0.28 0.97
CA LYS A 25 -13.81 0.48 0.70
C LYS A 25 -14.11 1.95 0.44
N GLU A 26 -15.26 2.23 -0.15
CA GLU A 26 -15.73 3.60 -0.26
C GLU A 26 -16.00 4.20 1.12
N GLY A 27 -15.62 5.47 1.31
CA GLY A 27 -15.78 6.17 2.57
C GLY A 27 -14.57 6.01 3.51
N LEU A 28 -14.85 5.96 4.81
CA LEU A 28 -13.84 5.96 5.86
C LEU A 28 -13.25 4.57 6.07
N ASN A 29 -11.95 4.42 5.82
CA ASN A 29 -11.19 3.23 6.14
C ASN A 29 -10.33 3.51 7.39
N ILE A 30 -10.36 2.60 8.36
CA ILE A 30 -9.64 2.79 9.64
C ILE A 30 -8.56 1.71 9.77
N ILE A 31 -7.30 2.13 9.89
CA ILE A 31 -6.16 1.23 10.12
C ILE A 31 -5.86 1.21 11.62
N ILE A 32 -6.25 0.13 12.30
CA ILE A 32 -6.10 -0.05 13.74
C ILE A 32 -5.00 -1.07 14.04
N GLY A 33 -4.20 -0.81 15.07
CA GLY A 33 -3.13 -1.72 15.52
C GLY A 33 -2.25 -1.08 16.59
N LYS A 34 -1.50 -1.89 17.33
CA LYS A 34 -0.54 -1.41 18.34
C LYS A 34 0.60 -0.62 17.70
N ASN A 35 1.39 0.08 18.50
CA ASN A 35 2.59 0.76 17.99
C ASN A 35 3.55 -0.26 17.36
N LYS A 36 4.26 0.16 16.31
CA LYS A 36 5.23 -0.67 15.56
C LYS A 36 4.66 -1.95 14.92
N THR A 37 3.36 -1.99 14.61
CA THR A 37 2.74 -3.12 13.88
C THR A 37 2.61 -2.90 12.37
N GLY A 38 3.37 -1.97 11.79
CA GLY A 38 3.36 -1.70 10.34
C GLY A 38 2.27 -0.76 9.82
N LYS A 39 1.56 -0.03 10.69
CA LYS A 39 0.53 0.95 10.26
C LYS A 39 1.12 2.07 9.39
N SER A 40 2.19 2.70 9.86
CA SER A 40 2.87 3.77 9.11
C SER A 40 3.53 3.22 7.84
N SER A 41 4.11 2.02 7.92
CA SER A 41 4.73 1.35 6.78
C SER A 41 3.71 1.04 5.68
N LEU A 42 2.48 0.63 6.04
CA LEU A 42 1.38 0.45 5.09
C LEU A 42 1.02 1.74 4.36
N ILE A 43 0.88 2.86 5.09
CA ILE A 43 0.58 4.17 4.47
C ILE A 43 1.74 4.62 3.57
N LYS A 44 2.98 4.51 4.05
CA LYS A 44 4.19 4.84 3.26
C LYS A 44 4.29 4.01 1.98
N SER A 45 3.85 2.75 2.00
CA SER A 45 3.82 1.86 0.83
C SER A 45 2.97 2.43 -0.30
N ILE A 46 1.84 3.08 0.01
CA ILE A 46 0.98 3.72 -1.00
C ILE A 46 1.74 4.86 -1.69
N PHE A 47 2.34 5.76 -0.91
CA PHE A 47 3.12 6.89 -1.45
C PHE A 47 4.35 6.43 -2.23
N PHE A 48 5.07 5.45 -1.70
CA PHE A 48 6.22 4.84 -2.37
C PHE A 48 5.83 4.27 -3.74
N THR A 49 4.70 3.55 -3.80
CA THR A 49 4.22 2.96 -5.06
C THR A 49 3.82 4.04 -6.08
N PHE A 50 3.33 5.20 -5.63
CA PHE A 50 3.14 6.37 -6.50
C PHE A 50 4.46 7.09 -6.91
N GLY A 51 5.62 6.59 -6.48
CA GLY A 51 6.93 7.15 -6.81
C GLY A 51 7.41 8.24 -5.85
N CYS A 52 6.75 8.45 -4.71
CA CYS A 52 7.22 9.41 -3.71
C CYS A 52 8.42 8.87 -2.92
N GLU A 53 9.33 9.77 -2.54
CA GLU A 53 10.39 9.44 -1.59
C GLU A 53 9.83 9.28 -0.18
N VAL A 54 10.04 8.11 0.43
CA VAL A 54 9.60 7.82 1.80
C VAL A 54 10.69 7.11 2.61
N LYS A 55 10.70 7.36 3.91
CA LYS A 55 11.60 6.68 4.85
C LYS A 55 10.91 5.52 5.55
N PHE A 56 11.18 4.31 5.08
CA PHE A 56 10.78 3.07 5.76
C PHE A 56 11.70 2.72 6.92
N GLU A 57 11.16 1.97 7.89
CA GLU A 57 11.95 1.25 8.88
C GLU A 57 12.77 0.13 8.19
N ASP A 58 13.97 -0.16 8.70
CA ASP A 58 14.88 -1.11 8.04
C ASP A 58 14.32 -2.53 7.99
N GLU A 59 13.53 -2.95 8.99
CA GLU A 59 12.87 -4.26 8.95
C GLU A 59 11.86 -4.35 7.80
N TRP A 60 11.12 -3.26 7.53
CA TRP A 60 10.14 -3.24 6.44
C TRP A 60 10.82 -3.32 5.07
N LYS A 61 11.93 -2.60 4.87
CA LYS A 61 12.70 -2.63 3.62
C LYS A 61 13.28 -4.00 3.31
N LYS A 62 13.69 -4.75 4.34
CA LYS A 62 14.24 -6.11 4.18
C LYS A 62 13.15 -7.15 3.95
N LEU A 63 11.95 -6.88 4.44
CA LEU A 63 10.83 -7.83 4.40
C LEU A 63 10.06 -7.74 3.08
N ILE A 64 9.82 -6.53 2.57
CA ILE A 64 8.92 -6.30 1.43
C ILE A 64 9.71 -6.01 0.16
N ASP A 65 9.50 -6.85 -0.85
CA ASP A 65 10.20 -6.81 -2.12
C ASP A 65 9.40 -6.03 -3.18
N LYS A 66 8.07 -6.17 -3.19
CA LYS A 66 7.20 -5.62 -4.23
C LYS A 66 5.89 -5.07 -3.68
N TYR A 67 5.34 -4.10 -4.39
CA TYR A 67 4.08 -3.44 -4.08
C TYR A 67 3.19 -3.45 -5.32
N LEU A 68 1.90 -3.78 -5.17
CA LEU A 68 0.92 -3.55 -6.23
C LEU A 68 -0.17 -2.63 -5.70
N LEU A 69 -0.41 -1.53 -6.40
CA LEU A 69 -1.43 -0.56 -6.02
C LEU A 69 -2.48 -0.42 -7.11
N TYR A 70 -3.68 -0.87 -6.79
CA TYR A 70 -4.88 -0.71 -7.61
C TYR A 70 -5.61 0.55 -7.18
N PHE A 71 -5.90 1.42 -8.14
CA PHE A 71 -6.66 2.64 -7.91
C PHE A 71 -7.50 2.99 -9.14
N GLN A 72 -8.48 3.84 -8.93
CA GLN A 72 -9.34 4.38 -9.99
C GLN A 72 -9.14 5.88 -10.06
N TYR A 73 -9.05 6.43 -11.27
CA TYR A 73 -8.99 7.87 -11.52
C TYR A 73 -10.07 8.26 -12.52
N GLY A 74 -11.12 8.94 -12.06
CA GLY A 74 -12.32 9.14 -12.87
C GLY A 74 -13.02 7.79 -13.15
N ASN A 75 -13.16 7.42 -14.43
CA ASN A 75 -13.81 6.17 -14.84
C ASN A 75 -12.81 5.05 -15.20
N GLU A 76 -11.51 5.33 -15.09
CA GLU A 76 -10.46 4.41 -15.50
C GLU A 76 -9.82 3.73 -14.30
N TYR A 77 -9.44 2.46 -14.50
CA TYR A 77 -8.78 1.63 -13.49
C TYR A 77 -7.32 1.43 -13.84
N PHE A 78 -6.45 1.58 -12.84
CA PHE A 78 -5.02 1.51 -12.98
C PHE A 78 -4.42 0.55 -11.95
N CYS A 79 -3.24 0.03 -12.29
CA CYS A 79 -2.39 -0.73 -11.40
C CYS A 79 -0.94 -0.24 -11.58
N ILE A 80 -0.26 0.01 -10.48
CA ILE A 80 1.20 0.24 -10.45
C ILE A 80 1.84 -0.99 -9.78
N LEU A 81 2.94 -1.47 -10.36
CA LEU A 81 3.77 -2.59 -9.88
C LEU A 81 5.16 -2.10 -9.45
#